data_AF-A0AAV2Z8S9-F1
#
_entry.id   AF-A0AAV2Z8S9-F1
#
_cell.length_a   1.000
_cell.length_b   1.000
_cell.length_c   1.000
_cell.angle_alpha   90.00
_cell.angle_beta   90.00
_cell.angle_gamma   90.00
#
_symmetry.space_group_name_H-M   'P 1'
#
loop_
_entity.id
_entity.type
_entity.pdbx_description
1 polymer ?
#
loop_
_entity_poly.entity_id
_entity_poly.type
_entity_poly.pdbx_seq_one_letter_code
_entity_poly.pdbx_strand_id
1 'polypeptide(L)'
;MYIDLVQPYLQWKSQPASGSVGQASKFDWEVLGSITVDSTQLLVSKSPDMSDATTTKKQSGVTRWYHPDHRTSSAKNNGLFSERYTFNASGVYYVQAVATVDQDWTKQGTGSDAPVPNVKPQTHIVNARTDNNWDYSSNGRRVKGRTVWSSPVSCGKSGCCY
;
A
#
# COMPACT_ATOMS: atom_id res chain seq x y z
N MET A 1 -2.91 -14.02 -18.11
CA MET A 1 -2.69 -13.43 -16.78
C MET A 1 -1.65 -12.34 -16.96
N TYR A 2 -2.07 -11.07 -17.07
CA TYR A 2 -1.16 -9.95 -17.27
C TYR A 2 -0.60 -9.51 -15.93
N ILE A 3 0.71 -9.50 -15.81
CA ILE A 3 1.39 -9.00 -14.62
C ILE A 3 1.47 -7.48 -14.75
N ASP A 4 0.71 -6.74 -13.95
CA ASP A 4 0.94 -5.30 -13.76
C ASP A 4 2.11 -5.12 -12.78
N LEU A 5 3.32 -5.31 -13.31
CA LEU A 5 4.58 -5.12 -12.60
C LEU A 5 4.94 -3.64 -12.49
N VAL A 6 4.18 -2.70 -13.05
CA VAL A 6 4.59 -1.28 -12.96
C VAL A 6 3.79 -0.54 -11.89
N GLN A 7 2.53 -0.91 -11.68
CA GLN A 7 1.65 -0.19 -10.75
C GLN A 7 1.07 -1.12 -9.69
N PRO A 8 1.71 -1.21 -8.51
CA PRO A 8 1.10 -1.78 -7.32
C PRO A 8 -0.27 -1.15 -7.04
N TYR A 9 -1.19 -1.93 -6.50
CA TYR A 9 -2.51 -1.43 -6.17
C TYR A 9 -3.04 -2.14 -4.93
N LEU A 10 -3.96 -1.45 -4.24
CA LEU A 10 -4.61 -1.98 -3.05
C LEU A 10 -6.08 -2.25 -3.35
N GLN A 11 -6.52 -3.45 -2.99
CA GLN A 11 -7.88 -3.90 -3.22
C GLN A 11 -8.57 -4.24 -1.91
N TRP A 12 -9.72 -3.62 -1.65
CA TRP A 12 -10.59 -4.02 -0.56
C TRP A 12 -11.09 -5.45 -0.75
N LYS A 13 -10.96 -6.27 0.31
CA LYS A 13 -11.56 -7.60 0.39
C LYS A 13 -12.78 -7.62 1.29
N SER A 14 -12.73 -6.84 2.37
CA SER A 14 -13.87 -6.60 3.24
C SER A 14 -13.80 -5.20 3.77
N GLN A 15 -14.91 -4.48 3.70
CA GLN A 15 -15.07 -3.18 4.31
C GLN A 15 -16.54 -2.99 4.71
N PRO A 16 -16.82 -2.54 5.93
CA PRO A 16 -18.17 -2.32 6.39
C PRO A 16 -18.76 -1.07 5.73
N ALA A 17 -19.98 -1.18 5.20
CA ALA A 17 -20.74 -0.04 4.71
C ALA A 17 -21.29 0.84 5.85
N SER A 18 -21.44 0.25 7.04
CA SER A 18 -21.86 0.94 8.26
C SER A 18 -21.27 0.29 9.50
N GLY A 19 -21.25 1.05 10.60
CA GLY A 19 -20.76 0.58 11.90
C GLY A 19 -21.43 1.28 13.06
N SER A 20 -21.25 0.74 14.26
CA SER A 20 -21.73 1.36 15.50
C SER A 20 -20.62 2.14 16.18
N VAL A 21 -20.96 3.30 16.74
CA VAL A 21 -20.03 4.09 17.55
C VAL A 21 -19.55 3.23 18.72
N GLY A 22 -18.24 3.27 19.00
CA GLY A 22 -17.62 2.49 20.07
C GLY A 22 -17.45 0.99 19.77
N GLN A 23 -17.91 0.49 18.62
CA GLN A 23 -17.66 -0.87 18.17
C GLN A 23 -16.61 -0.89 17.06
N ALA A 24 -15.71 -1.89 17.12
CA ALA A 24 -14.64 -2.01 16.15
C ALA A 24 -15.14 -2.60 14.82
N SER A 25 -14.98 -1.84 13.75
CA SER A 25 -15.22 -2.25 12.37
C SER A 25 -13.98 -2.91 11.78
N LYS A 26 -14.12 -4.08 11.15
CA LYS A 26 -13.02 -4.82 10.53
C LYS A 26 -12.87 -4.45 9.06
N PHE A 27 -11.66 -4.11 8.66
CA PHE A 27 -11.28 -3.84 7.27
C PHE A 27 -10.23 -4.84 6.84
N ASP A 28 -10.39 -5.40 5.65
CA ASP A 28 -9.44 -6.33 5.04
C ASP A 28 -9.09 -5.82 3.64
N TRP A 29 -7.81 -5.74 3.32
CA TRP A 29 -7.33 -5.33 2.00
C TRP A 29 -6.14 -6.17 1.55
N GLU A 30 -5.97 -6.27 0.24
CA GLU A 30 -4.79 -6.87 -0.36
C GLU A 30 -3.89 -5.81 -1.00
N VAL A 31 -2.57 -5.99 -0.83
CA VAL A 31 -1.55 -5.29 -1.61
C VAL A 31 -1.11 -6.21 -2.75
N LEU A 32 -1.24 -5.73 -3.98
CA LEU A 32 -1.00 -6.48 -5.21
C LEU A 32 0.00 -5.74 -6.10
N GLY A 33 0.59 -6.46 -7.05
CA GLY A 33 1.58 -5.91 -7.98
C GLY A 33 2.99 -5.74 -7.41
N SER A 34 3.21 -5.82 -6.09
CA SER A 34 4.55 -5.78 -5.47
C SER A 34 5.06 -7.15 -5.00
N ILE A 35 6.31 -7.22 -4.54
CA ILE A 35 6.86 -8.40 -3.85
C ILE A 35 6.81 -8.18 -2.35
N THR A 36 7.39 -7.08 -1.87
CA THR A 36 7.41 -6.72 -0.46
C THR A 36 6.44 -5.59 -0.16
N VAL A 37 5.99 -5.54 1.08
CA VAL A 37 5.18 -4.45 1.62
C VAL A 37 5.94 -3.89 2.81
N ASP A 38 6.66 -2.80 2.57
CA ASP A 38 7.48 -2.13 3.59
C ASP A 38 6.59 -1.53 4.67
N SER A 39 5.47 -0.91 4.27
CA SER A 39 4.43 -0.50 5.21
C SER A 39 3.06 -0.47 4.55
N THR A 40 2.02 -0.80 5.31
CA THR A 40 0.62 -0.59 4.94
C THR A 40 -0.23 -0.30 6.17
N GLN A 41 -1.24 0.53 6.01
CA GLN A 41 -2.13 0.98 7.07
C GLN A 41 -3.41 1.57 6.48
N LEU A 42 -4.38 1.88 7.34
CA LEU A 42 -5.54 2.65 6.95
C LEU A 42 -5.31 4.15 7.18
N LEU A 43 -5.85 4.95 6.28
CA LEU A 43 -6.19 6.35 6.44
C LEU A 43 -7.68 6.44 6.75
N VAL A 44 -8.05 7.19 7.79
CA VAL A 44 -9.44 7.42 8.20
C VAL A 44 -9.68 8.91 8.38
N SER A 45 -10.69 9.43 7.69
CA SER A 45 -11.00 10.87 7.62
C SER A 45 -12.51 11.10 7.68
N LYS A 46 -12.93 12.32 8.02
CA LYS A 46 -14.32 12.78 7.85
C LYS A 46 -14.53 13.54 6.54
N SER A 47 -13.46 13.83 5.81
CA SER A 47 -13.46 14.49 4.50
C SER A 47 -13.22 13.49 3.36
N PRO A 48 -13.95 13.60 2.24
CA PRO A 48 -13.74 12.72 1.08
C PRO A 48 -12.35 12.86 0.44
N ASP A 49 -11.68 13.99 0.62
CA ASP A 49 -10.35 14.26 0.05
C ASP A 49 -9.19 13.72 0.90
N MET A 50 -9.48 13.12 2.06
CA MET A 50 -8.50 12.56 3.00
C MET A 50 -7.47 13.59 3.54
N SER A 51 -7.75 14.89 3.43
CA SER A 51 -6.83 15.96 3.84
C SER A 51 -6.53 15.99 5.35
N ASP A 52 -7.47 15.55 6.17
CA ASP A 52 -7.39 15.47 7.64
C ASP A 52 -7.27 14.02 8.15
N ALA A 53 -6.82 13.10 7.30
CA ALA A 53 -6.81 11.68 7.63
C ALA A 53 -5.88 11.35 8.81
N THR A 54 -6.41 10.55 9.72
CA THR A 54 -5.65 9.86 10.76
C THR A 54 -5.19 8.50 10.27
N THR A 55 -4.02 8.05 10.74
CA THR A 55 -3.42 6.77 10.33
C THR A 55 -3.60 5.70 11.41
N THR A 56 -3.89 4.47 11.01
CA THR A 56 -3.84 3.31 11.92
C THR A 56 -2.40 2.79 12.08
N LYS A 57 -2.25 1.67 12.80
CA LYS A 57 -0.94 1.05 13.02
C LYS A 57 -0.39 0.52 11.70
N LYS A 58 0.89 0.79 11.44
CA LYS A 58 1.64 0.20 10.32
C LYS A 58 1.77 -1.30 10.47
N GLN A 59 1.53 -1.99 9.37
CA GLN A 59 1.79 -3.39 9.15
C GLN A 59 2.81 -3.53 8.02
N SER A 60 3.53 -4.64 7.97
CA SER A 60 4.47 -4.96 6.89
C SER A 60 4.40 -6.46 6.59
N GLY A 61 4.94 -6.86 5.45
CA GLY A 61 4.92 -8.25 5.04
C GLY A 61 5.22 -8.42 3.57
N VAL A 62 4.54 -9.35 2.93
CA VAL A 62 4.79 -9.74 1.54
C VAL A 62 3.49 -10.00 0.79
N THR A 63 3.55 -9.98 -0.53
CA THR A 63 2.40 -10.27 -1.39
C THR A 63 2.29 -11.76 -1.73
N ARG A 64 1.29 -12.12 -2.56
CA ARG A 64 1.14 -13.46 -3.13
C ARG A 64 2.31 -13.90 -4.01
N TRP A 65 3.14 -12.95 -4.46
CA TRP A 65 4.32 -13.23 -5.29
C TRP A 65 5.56 -13.62 -4.48
N TYR A 66 5.46 -13.61 -3.16
CA TYR A 66 6.55 -14.05 -2.29
C TYR A 66 6.88 -15.51 -2.47
N HIS A 67 8.19 -15.79 -2.53
CA HIS A 67 8.73 -17.13 -2.47
C HIS A 67 9.70 -17.26 -1.28
N PRO A 68 9.65 -18.35 -0.49
CA PRO A 68 10.46 -18.54 0.72
C PRO A 68 11.97 -18.30 0.54
N ASP A 69 12.49 -18.63 -0.64
CA ASP A 69 13.92 -18.50 -0.95
C ASP A 69 14.41 -17.06 -0.98
N HIS A 70 13.51 -16.08 -1.16
CA HIS A 70 13.89 -14.68 -1.27
C HIS A 70 14.18 -14.04 0.10
N ARG A 71 13.83 -14.71 1.22
CA ARG A 71 14.08 -14.25 2.61
C ARG A 71 13.70 -12.78 2.88
N THR A 72 12.77 -12.23 2.11
CA THR A 72 12.38 -10.81 2.17
C THR A 72 11.50 -10.47 3.37
N SER A 73 10.99 -11.49 4.08
CA SER A 73 10.17 -11.35 5.29
C SER A 73 10.01 -12.70 5.99
N SER A 74 9.84 -12.69 7.31
CA SER A 74 9.38 -13.85 8.08
C SER A 74 7.85 -14.00 8.11
N ALA A 75 7.11 -12.92 7.83
CA ALA A 75 5.66 -12.91 7.75
C ALA A 75 5.20 -13.33 6.34
N LYS A 76 4.44 -14.42 6.25
CA LYS A 76 3.81 -14.92 5.01
C LYS A 76 2.31 -14.65 5.01
N ASN A 77 1.93 -13.39 4.87
CA ASN A 77 0.53 -12.96 4.86
C ASN A 77 -0.13 -13.00 3.47
N ASN A 78 0.61 -13.41 2.42
CA ASN A 78 0.13 -13.56 1.05
C ASN A 78 -0.59 -12.30 0.52
N GLY A 79 -0.11 -11.12 0.91
CA GLY A 79 -0.64 -9.82 0.50
C GLY A 79 -1.89 -9.36 1.25
N LEU A 80 -2.50 -10.20 2.10
CA LEU A 80 -3.70 -9.84 2.86
C LEU A 80 -3.32 -9.16 4.18
N PHE A 81 -3.95 -8.03 4.45
CA PHE A 81 -3.79 -7.24 5.68
C PHE A 81 -5.16 -6.93 6.28
N SER A 82 -5.19 -6.72 7.58
CA SER A 82 -6.43 -6.53 8.33
C SER A 82 -6.26 -5.51 9.44
N GLU A 83 -7.25 -4.66 9.66
CA GLU A 83 -7.26 -3.68 10.73
C GLU A 83 -8.65 -3.60 11.35
N ARG A 84 -8.70 -3.39 12.66
CA ARG A 84 -9.94 -3.10 13.38
C ARG A 84 -9.90 -1.66 13.85
N TYR A 85 -10.86 -0.86 13.40
CA TYR A 85 -10.95 0.55 13.74
C TYR A 85 -12.26 0.85 14.48
N THR A 86 -12.17 1.56 15.60
CA THR A 86 -13.32 2.00 16.38
C THR A 86 -13.60 3.47 16.10
N PHE A 87 -14.82 3.77 15.66
CA PHE A 87 -15.26 5.15 15.45
C PHE A 87 -15.78 5.74 16.76
N ASN A 88 -15.23 6.89 17.15
CA ASN A 88 -15.55 7.55 18.42
C ASN A 88 -16.82 8.41 18.36
N ALA A 89 -17.34 8.69 17.16
CA ALA A 89 -18.54 9.47 16.96
C ALA A 89 -19.34 8.95 15.77
N SER A 90 -20.62 9.31 15.72
CA SER A 90 -21.47 9.07 14.55
C SER A 90 -21.10 10.02 13.40
N GLY A 91 -21.37 9.61 12.18
CA GLY A 91 -21.14 10.42 10.98
C GLY A 91 -20.69 9.61 9.78
N VAL A 92 -20.35 10.32 8.70
CA VAL A 92 -19.74 9.71 7.51
C VAL A 92 -18.23 9.69 7.72
N TYR A 93 -17.62 8.54 7.48
CA TYR A 93 -16.18 8.36 7.48
C TYR A 93 -15.72 7.86 6.13
N TYR A 94 -14.57 8.37 5.71
CA TYR A 94 -13.85 7.98 4.51
C TYR A 94 -12.63 7.18 4.92
N VAL A 95 -12.46 6.01 4.32
CA VAL A 95 -11.38 5.07 4.65
C VAL A 95 -10.63 4.69 3.39
N GLN A 96 -9.30 4.71 3.46
CA GLN A 96 -8.42 4.33 2.36
C GLN A 96 -7.28 3.47 2.92
N ALA A 97 -6.99 2.35 2.27
CA ALA A 97 -5.77 1.61 2.55
C ALA A 97 -4.63 2.26 1.77
N VAL A 98 -3.47 2.39 2.38
CA VAL A 98 -2.25 2.86 1.72
C VAL A 98 -1.10 1.89 1.95
N ALA A 99 -0.18 1.81 0.99
CA ALA A 99 1.05 1.04 1.13
C ALA A 99 2.26 1.68 0.47
N THR A 100 3.41 1.42 1.06
CA THR A 100 4.74 1.60 0.48
C THR A 100 5.34 0.22 0.25
N VAL A 101 5.91 -0.01 -0.93
CA VAL A 101 6.28 -1.34 -1.41
C VAL A 101 7.63 -1.34 -2.09
N ASP A 102 8.33 -2.47 -2.04
CA ASP A 102 9.59 -2.73 -2.75
C ASP A 102 10.71 -1.68 -2.51
N GLN A 103 10.72 -0.94 -1.38
CA GLN A 103 11.69 0.15 -1.18
C GLN A 103 13.13 -0.35 -1.07
N ASP A 104 13.30 -1.59 -0.61
CA ASP A 104 14.58 -2.26 -0.51
C ASP A 104 15.25 -2.50 -1.86
N TRP A 105 14.54 -2.35 -2.98
CA TRP A 105 15.14 -2.42 -4.31
C TRP A 105 16.14 -1.30 -4.60
N THR A 106 16.15 -0.23 -3.79
CA THR A 106 17.16 0.83 -3.85
C THR A 106 18.45 0.49 -3.12
N LYS A 107 18.43 -0.54 -2.27
CA LYS A 107 19.58 -0.92 -1.45
C LYS A 107 20.58 -1.69 -2.30
N GLN A 108 21.82 -1.21 -2.34
CA GLN A 108 22.96 -1.90 -2.93
C GLN A 108 23.93 -2.28 -1.81
N GLY A 109 24.74 -3.32 -2.04
CA GLY A 109 25.81 -3.68 -1.10
C GLY A 109 26.82 -2.55 -0.93
N THR A 110 27.64 -2.66 0.12
CA THR A 110 28.66 -1.65 0.46
C THR A 110 30.02 -2.32 0.64
N GLY A 111 31.11 -1.54 0.58
CA GLY A 111 32.46 -2.07 0.74
C GLY A 111 32.78 -3.13 -0.32
N SER A 112 33.17 -4.34 0.12
CA SER A 112 33.45 -5.48 -0.77
C SER A 112 32.22 -5.99 -1.51
N ASP A 113 31.01 -5.71 -1.00
CA ASP A 113 29.74 -6.15 -1.59
C ASP A 113 29.14 -5.08 -2.52
N ALA A 114 29.84 -3.95 -2.71
CA ALA A 114 29.39 -2.90 -3.60
C ALA A 114 29.43 -3.37 -5.06
N PRO A 115 28.37 -3.10 -5.85
CA PRO A 115 28.35 -3.48 -7.26
C PRO A 115 29.37 -2.66 -8.05
N VAL A 116 29.94 -3.28 -9.09
CA VAL A 116 30.87 -2.62 -10.03
C VAL A 116 30.28 -2.72 -11.45
N PRO A 117 30.01 -1.60 -12.14
CA PRO A 117 30.17 -0.21 -11.65
C PRO A 117 29.14 0.14 -10.56
N ASN A 118 29.55 1.02 -9.64
CA ASN A 118 28.69 1.47 -8.53
C ASN A 118 27.69 2.54 -9.01
N VAL A 119 26.70 2.10 -9.78
CA VAL A 119 25.61 2.94 -10.27
C VAL A 119 24.30 2.50 -9.64
N LYS A 120 23.44 3.45 -9.30
CA LYS A 120 22.09 3.16 -8.77
C LYS A 120 21.31 2.27 -9.74
N PRO A 121 20.35 1.45 -9.27
CA PRO A 121 19.49 0.67 -10.16
C PRO A 121 18.88 1.55 -11.25
N GLN A 122 19.00 1.11 -12.52
CA GLN A 122 18.56 1.88 -13.69
C GLN A 122 17.24 1.36 -14.28
N THR A 123 16.64 0.34 -13.68
CA THR A 123 15.44 -0.29 -14.24
C THR A 123 14.22 0.60 -14.01
N HIS A 124 13.37 0.72 -15.04
CA HIS A 124 12.15 1.52 -14.99
C HIS A 124 11.23 1.14 -13.82
N ILE A 125 11.17 -0.14 -13.49
CA ILE A 125 10.32 -0.65 -12.42
C ILE A 125 10.80 -0.20 -11.04
N VAL A 126 12.12 -0.21 -10.78
CA VAL A 126 12.66 0.26 -9.50
C VAL A 126 12.38 1.74 -9.36
N ASN A 127 12.67 2.53 -10.38
CA ASN A 127 12.42 3.98 -10.35
C ASN A 127 10.94 4.30 -10.17
N ALA A 128 10.04 3.58 -10.88
CA ALA A 128 8.61 3.81 -10.78
C ALA A 128 8.02 3.54 -9.38
N ARG A 129 8.68 2.74 -8.54
CA ARG A 129 8.17 2.36 -7.20
C ARG A 129 8.90 3.03 -6.05
N THR A 130 10.09 3.56 -6.31
CA THR A 130 10.98 4.06 -5.26
C THR A 130 11.36 5.53 -5.41
N ASP A 131 11.02 6.17 -6.54
CA ASP A 131 11.30 7.59 -6.79
C ASP A 131 10.05 8.35 -7.25
N ASN A 132 9.53 9.25 -6.41
CA ASN A 132 8.38 10.11 -6.75
C ASN A 132 8.67 11.14 -7.85
N ASN A 133 9.93 11.41 -8.14
CA ASN A 133 10.35 12.34 -9.20
C ASN A 133 10.60 11.64 -10.53
N TRP A 134 10.52 10.30 -10.56
CA TRP A 134 10.69 9.55 -11.80
C TRP A 134 9.57 9.89 -12.78
N ASP A 135 9.95 10.27 -13.99
CA ASP A 135 9.02 10.57 -15.07
C ASP A 135 9.62 10.12 -16.39
N TYR A 136 8.94 9.18 -17.04
CA TYR A 136 9.41 8.60 -18.29
C TYR A 136 8.28 8.50 -19.29
N SER A 137 8.55 8.91 -20.52
CA SER A 137 7.60 8.85 -21.63
C SER A 137 8.20 8.13 -22.82
N SER A 138 7.45 7.21 -23.41
CA SER A 138 7.82 6.49 -24.63
C SER A 138 6.57 6.13 -25.42
N ASN A 139 6.57 6.34 -26.74
CA ASN A 139 5.46 6.02 -27.64
C ASN A 139 4.10 6.55 -27.15
N GLY A 140 4.06 7.80 -26.66
CA GLY A 140 2.85 8.45 -26.14
C GLY A 140 2.36 7.92 -24.78
N ARG A 141 3.05 6.96 -24.17
CA ARG A 141 2.75 6.44 -22.82
C ARG A 141 3.70 7.08 -21.82
N ARG A 142 3.17 7.54 -20.68
CA ARG A 142 3.93 8.16 -19.59
C ARG A 142 3.77 7.36 -18.31
N VAL A 143 4.89 7.12 -17.62
CA VAL A 143 4.93 6.50 -16.30
C VAL A 143 5.53 7.51 -15.33
N LYS A 144 4.81 7.77 -14.25
CA LYS A 144 5.31 8.57 -13.12
C LYS A 144 5.58 7.64 -11.95
N GLY A 145 6.69 7.87 -11.28
CA GLY A 145 7.02 7.12 -10.08
C GLY A 145 6.16 7.53 -8.90
N ARG A 146 5.96 6.58 -7.99
CA ARG A 146 5.11 6.71 -6.81
C ARG A 146 5.61 5.78 -5.70
N THR A 147 5.84 6.34 -4.52
CA THR A 147 6.28 5.59 -3.34
C THR A 147 5.13 5.18 -2.42
N VAL A 148 3.95 5.78 -2.59
CA VAL A 148 2.74 5.49 -1.81
C VAL A 148 1.58 5.15 -2.75
N TRP A 149 1.09 3.93 -2.62
CA TRP A 149 -0.02 3.39 -3.38
C TRP A 149 -1.26 3.36 -2.50
N SER A 150 -2.44 3.54 -3.09
CA SER A 150 -3.68 3.67 -2.34
C SER A 150 -4.81 2.87 -2.96
N SER A 151 -5.72 2.37 -2.14
CA SER A 151 -6.99 1.83 -2.62
C SER A 151 -7.94 2.98 -3.03
N PRO A 152 -9.06 2.67 -3.70
CA PRO A 152 -10.17 3.61 -3.78
C PRO A 152 -10.64 4.02 -2.38
N VAL A 153 -10.98 5.29 -2.22
CA VAL A 153 -11.60 5.77 -0.98
C VAL A 153 -12.97 5.11 -0.83
N SER A 154 -13.20 4.52 0.34
CA SER A 154 -14.46 3.94 0.74
C SER A 154 -15.22 4.88 1.66
N CYS A 155 -16.54 4.94 1.55
CA CYS A 155 -17.39 5.70 2.45
C CYS A 155 -18.28 4.76 3.28
N GLY A 156 -18.34 5.00 4.59
CA GLY A 156 -19.22 4.29 5.50
C GLY A 156 -19.88 5.24 6.50
N LYS A 157 -21.09 4.90 6.96
CA LYS A 157 -21.80 5.67 8.00
C LYS A 157 -21.67 4.98 9.35
N SER A 158 -21.14 5.68 10.36
CA SER A 158 -21.22 5.24 11.75
C SER A 158 -22.48 5.80 12.41
N GLY A 159 -23.35 4.92 12.91
CA GLY A 159 -24.63 5.26 13.57
C GLY A 159 -25.87 4.68 12.88
N CYS A 160 -26.79 4.15 13.70
CA CYS A 160 -28.07 3.58 13.27
C CYS A 160 -28.83 4.53 12.34
N CYS A 161 -29.24 4.02 11.17
CA CYS A 161 -30.29 4.63 10.38
C CYS A 161 -31.63 4.19 10.99
N TYR A 162 -32.42 5.14 11.47
CA TYR A 162 -33.88 5.01 11.44
C TYR A 162 -34.36 5.67 10.14
#